data_AF-A0AAN7AXD5-F1
#
_entry.id   AF-A0AAN7AXD5-F1
#
_cell.length_a   1.000
_cell.length_b   1.000
_cell.length_c   1.000
_cell.angle_alpha   90.00
_cell.angle_beta   90.00
_cell.angle_gamma   90.00
#
_symmetry.space_group_name_H-M   'P 1'
#
loop_
_entity.id
_entity.type
_entity.pdbx_description
1 polymer ?
#
loop_
_entity_poly.entity_id
_entity_poly.type
_entity_poly.pdbx_seq_one_letter_code
_entity_poly.pdbx_strand_id
1 'polypeptide(L)'
;MKAVSNNVVPDGRGGTLVVPPGGPRYLMPSEGLIFGNKRVDVDAVESVVAGLVYGGLLQGFIARQQRKFAVEGAKRYGGNAVRAGWPAVYEALGQRFRESWEEGMEAADRGEGEGVGEEGECPGWVRESS
;
A
#
# COMPACT_ATOMS: atom_id res chain seq x y z
N MET A 1 -11.30 22.68 -9.44
CA MET A 1 -11.43 21.93 -8.16
C MET A 1 -11.05 22.86 -7.04
N LYS A 2 -11.99 23.17 -6.14
CA LYS A 2 -11.75 24.05 -4.99
C LYS A 2 -11.19 23.19 -3.86
N ALA A 3 -10.02 23.54 -3.32
CA ALA A 3 -9.53 22.94 -2.09
C ALA A 3 -10.54 23.25 -0.97
N VAL A 4 -11.01 22.21 -0.28
CA VAL A 4 -11.86 22.37 0.90
C VAL A 4 -10.98 22.90 2.02
N SER A 5 -11.15 24.17 2.36
CA SER A 5 -10.50 24.78 3.51
C SER A 5 -11.04 24.12 4.78
N ASN A 6 -10.14 23.55 5.58
CA ASN A 6 -10.51 23.04 6.90
C ASN A 6 -10.86 24.25 7.78
N ASN A 7 -12.14 24.40 8.08
CA ASN A 7 -12.62 25.46 8.97
C ASN A 7 -12.23 25.10 10.40
N VAL A 8 -11.05 25.57 10.84
CA VAL A 8 -10.79 25.70 12.27
C VAL A 8 -11.73 26.78 12.78
N VAL A 9 -12.82 26.37 13.40
CA VAL A 9 -13.71 27.27 14.13
C VAL A 9 -12.99 27.70 15.39
N PRO A 10 -12.70 29.00 15.60
CA PRO A 10 -12.14 29.49 16.84
C PRO A 10 -13.32 29.75 17.77
N ASP A 11 -14.01 28.70 18.22
CA ASP A 11 -14.97 28.89 19.29
C ASP A 11 -15.10 27.66 20.18
N GLY A 12 -15.00 27.91 21.47
CA GLY A 12 -14.78 26.94 22.55
C GLY A 12 -15.96 26.04 22.86
N ARG A 13 -16.64 25.46 21.86
CA ARG A 13 -17.71 24.48 22.06
C ARG A 13 -17.63 23.32 21.05
N GLY A 14 -16.83 22.32 21.43
CA GLY A 14 -17.29 20.93 21.50
C GLY A 14 -17.27 20.10 20.22
N GLY A 15 -16.10 19.86 19.63
CA GLY A 15 -15.84 18.53 19.10
C GLY A 15 -15.65 17.56 20.28
N THR A 16 -16.21 16.35 20.23
CA THR A 16 -16.11 15.31 21.28
C THR A 16 -14.68 14.81 21.52
N LEU A 17 -13.72 15.35 20.76
CA LEU A 17 -12.32 15.02 20.88
C LEU A 17 -11.70 15.83 22.02
N VAL A 18 -11.40 15.14 23.12
CA VAL A 18 -10.60 15.69 24.21
C VAL A 18 -9.22 16.04 23.67
N VAL A 19 -8.78 17.28 23.89
CA VAL A 19 -7.43 17.71 23.51
C VAL A 19 -6.43 16.89 24.33
N PRO A 20 -5.43 16.24 23.71
CA PRO A 20 -4.50 15.39 24.45
C PRO A 20 -3.75 16.19 25.52
N PRO A 21 -3.44 15.59 26.69
CA PRO A 21 -2.64 16.24 27.72
C PRO A 21 -1.31 16.71 27.13
N GLY A 22 -1.07 18.02 27.10
CA GLY A 22 0.12 18.63 26.49
C GLY A 22 -0.08 19.23 25.09
N GLY A 23 -1.31 19.24 24.55
CA GLY A 23 -1.65 19.89 23.28
C GLY A 23 -1.34 19.04 22.04
N PRO A 24 -1.60 19.57 20.84
CA PRO A 24 -1.41 18.82 19.59
C PRO A 24 0.02 18.33 19.43
N ARG A 25 0.21 17.02 19.32
CA ARG A 25 1.51 16.38 19.07
C ARG A 25 1.60 15.92 17.62
N TYR A 26 2.75 16.16 16.99
CA TYR A 26 3.10 15.57 15.70
C TYR A 26 3.79 14.24 15.98
N LEU A 27 3.05 13.15 15.81
CA LEU A 27 3.55 11.80 16.06
C LEU A 27 4.18 11.21 14.79
N MET A 28 5.19 10.37 14.96
CA MET A 28 5.71 9.56 13.85
C MET A 28 4.67 8.53 13.42
N PRO A 29 4.73 8.04 12.16
CA PRO A 29 3.82 6.98 11.69
C PRO A 29 3.80 5.72 12.57
N SER A 30 4.90 5.43 13.28
CA SER A 30 5.03 4.31 14.22
C SER A 30 4.44 4.58 15.62
N GLU A 31 4.08 5.83 15.94
CA GLU A 31 3.67 6.27 17.29
C GLU A 31 2.19 6.66 17.36
N GLY A 32 1.45 6.59 16.25
CA GLY A 32 0.05 7.03 16.17
C GLY A 32 -0.86 6.02 15.49
N LEU A 33 -2.12 5.95 15.96
CA LEU A 33 -3.20 5.23 15.30
C LEU A 33 -3.59 6.01 14.03
N ILE A 34 -2.91 5.70 12.92
CA ILE A 34 -3.25 6.09 11.54
C ILE A 34 -3.30 7.63 11.32
N PHE A 35 -2.13 8.19 10.97
CA PHE A 35 -1.93 9.46 10.23
C PHE A 35 -2.65 10.71 10.77
N GLY A 36 -2.32 11.14 11.99
CA GLY A 36 -2.70 12.45 12.50
C GLY A 36 -1.60 13.51 12.29
N ASN A 37 -1.76 14.37 11.28
CA ASN A 37 -1.14 15.71 11.18
C ASN A 37 0.31 15.86 10.66
N LYS A 38 1.03 14.80 10.27
CA LYS A 38 2.31 14.96 9.55
C LYS A 38 2.04 15.49 8.13
N ARG A 39 2.70 16.58 7.73
CA ARG A 39 2.61 17.08 6.35
C ARG A 39 3.14 16.03 5.38
N VAL A 40 2.41 15.83 4.28
CA VAL A 40 2.82 14.93 3.20
C VAL A 40 4.14 15.43 2.64
N ASP A 41 5.14 14.56 2.62
CA ASP A 41 6.47 14.81 2.07
C ASP A 41 6.70 13.89 0.86
N VAL A 42 7.55 14.34 -0.09
CA VAL A 42 7.85 13.61 -1.32
C VAL A 42 8.48 12.25 -1.00
N ASP A 43 9.39 12.20 -0.02
CA ASP A 43 10.02 10.94 0.39
C ASP A 43 9.01 9.94 0.95
N ALA A 44 7.99 10.43 1.68
CA ALA A 44 6.92 9.60 2.19
C ALA A 44 6.03 9.06 1.05
N VAL A 45 5.74 9.89 0.05
CA VAL A 45 5.00 9.46 -1.15
C VAL A 45 5.80 8.42 -1.93
N GLU A 46 7.10 8.65 -2.15
CA GLU A 46 7.97 7.68 -2.82
C GLU A 46 8.02 6.35 -2.07
N SER A 47 8.14 6.39 -0.74
CA SER A 47 8.17 5.16 0.08
C SER A 47 6.88 4.35 -0.06
N VAL A 48 5.72 5.03 -0.03
CA VAL A 48 4.42 4.37 -0.21
C VAL A 48 4.29 3.78 -1.62
N VAL A 49 4.62 4.56 -2.65
CA VAL A 49 4.54 4.11 -4.05
C VAL A 49 5.49 2.95 -4.31
N ALA A 50 6.72 3.00 -3.79
CA ALA A 50 7.68 1.91 -3.89
C ALA A 50 7.17 0.63 -3.22
N GLY A 51 6.52 0.75 -2.04
CA GLY A 51 5.88 -0.38 -1.39
C GLY A 51 4.75 -1.00 -2.21
N LEU A 52 3.93 -0.17 -2.88
CA LEU A 52 2.87 -0.66 -3.77
C LEU A 52 3.41 -1.36 -5.01
N VAL A 53 4.48 -0.84 -5.62
CA VAL A 53 5.16 -1.48 -6.76
C VAL A 53 5.78 -2.81 -6.33
N TYR A 54 6.49 -2.84 -5.20
CA TYR A 54 7.07 -4.08 -4.65
C TYR A 54 5.99 -5.12 -4.31
N GLY A 55 4.83 -4.67 -3.84
CA GLY A 55 3.69 -5.53 -3.57
C GLY A 55 2.94 -6.04 -4.81
N GLY A 56 3.33 -5.63 -6.01
CA GLY A 56 2.60 -5.95 -7.25
C GLY A 56 1.25 -5.25 -7.38
N LEU A 57 0.94 -4.30 -6.48
CA LEU A 57 -0.33 -3.56 -6.45
C LEU A 57 -0.31 -2.32 -7.35
N LEU A 58 0.86 -1.98 -7.88
CA LEU A 58 1.05 -0.90 -8.83
C LEU A 58 2.07 -1.31 -9.91
N GLN A 59 1.69 -1.24 -11.18
CA GLN A 59 2.55 -1.60 -12.31
C GLN A 59 3.19 -0.36 -12.93
N GLY A 60 4.49 -0.19 -12.66
CA GLY A 60 5.27 0.91 -13.19
C GLY A 60 6.50 1.23 -12.34
N PHE A 61 7.14 2.36 -12.62
CA PHE A 61 8.36 2.77 -11.93
C PHE A 61 8.37 4.26 -11.56
N ILE A 62 9.15 4.60 -10.54
CA ILE A 62 9.35 5.98 -10.09
C ILE A 62 10.52 6.59 -10.87
N ALA A 63 10.22 7.56 -11.73
CA ALA A 63 11.22 8.38 -12.42
C ALA A 63 11.67 9.54 -11.49
N ARG A 64 12.57 9.23 -10.55
CA ARG A 64 13.03 10.17 -9.50
C ARG A 64 13.51 11.53 -10.03
N GLN A 65 14.30 11.54 -11.11
CA GLN A 65 14.78 12.79 -11.71
C GLN A 65 13.66 13.69 -12.24
N GLN A 66 12.56 13.10 -12.69
CA GLN A 66 11.40 13.82 -13.25
C GLN A 66 10.29 14.03 -12.22
N ARG A 67 10.45 13.49 -11.00
CA ARG A 67 9.42 13.45 -9.93
C ARG A 67 8.06 12.95 -10.45
N LYS A 68 8.09 11.89 -11.27
CA LYS A 68 6.92 11.29 -11.91
C LYS A 68 6.89 9.80 -11.69
N PHE A 69 5.68 9.25 -11.65
CA PHE A 69 5.45 7.82 -11.74
C PHE A 69 5.05 7.47 -13.18
N ALA A 70 5.73 6.50 -13.77
CA ALA A 70 5.48 6.03 -15.12
C ALA A 70 4.75 4.68 -15.05
N VAL A 71 3.52 4.66 -15.58
CA VAL A 71 2.73 3.43 -15.70
C VAL A 71 3.21 2.63 -16.90
N GLU A 72 3.49 1.36 -16.68
CA GLU A 72 3.90 0.43 -17.74
C GLU A 72 2.68 -0.24 -18.40
N GLY A 73 2.87 -0.78 -19.60
CA GLY A 73 1.87 -1.64 -20.22
C GLY A 73 0.58 -0.96 -20.70
N ALA A 74 0.42 0.37 -20.60
CA ALA A 74 -0.78 1.09 -21.02
C ALA A 74 -1.24 0.73 -22.45
N LYS A 75 -0.30 0.50 -23.37
CA LYS A 75 -0.58 0.07 -24.75
C LYS A 75 -1.28 -1.29 -24.83
N ARG A 76 -0.94 -2.24 -23.95
CA ARG A 76 -1.57 -3.57 -23.88
C ARG A 76 -3.04 -3.49 -23.45
N TYR A 77 -3.39 -2.46 -22.70
CA TYR A 77 -4.75 -2.23 -22.20
C TYR A 77 -5.52 -1.18 -23.00
N GLY A 78 -5.23 -1.03 -24.29
CA GLY A 78 -5.96 -0.12 -25.17
C GLY A 78 -5.71 1.36 -24.87
N GLY A 79 -4.57 1.70 -24.29
CA GLY A 79 -4.24 3.06 -23.86
C GLY A 79 -4.80 3.45 -22.48
N ASN A 80 -5.52 2.54 -21.81
CA ASN A 80 -6.04 2.80 -20.47
C ASN A 80 -4.94 2.60 -19.42
N ALA A 81 -4.29 3.70 -19.04
CA ALA A 81 -3.23 3.70 -18.02
C ALA A 81 -3.73 3.30 -16.63
N VAL A 82 -5.00 3.54 -16.27
CA VAL A 82 -5.52 3.12 -14.96
C VAL A 82 -5.58 1.60 -14.88
N ARG A 83 -6.16 0.97 -15.91
CA ARG A 83 -6.25 -0.50 -15.97
C ARG A 83 -4.89 -1.17 -16.08
N ALA A 84 -3.92 -0.50 -16.70
CA ALA A 84 -2.57 -1.00 -16.83
C ALA A 84 -1.74 -0.85 -15.54
N GLY A 85 -1.93 0.24 -14.81
CA GLY A 85 -1.17 0.54 -13.60
C GLY A 85 -1.74 -0.10 -12.34
N TRP A 86 -3.04 -0.38 -12.31
CA TRP A 86 -3.76 -0.89 -11.13
C TRP A 86 -4.40 -2.24 -11.43
N PRO A 87 -3.73 -3.35 -11.07
CA PRO A 87 -4.31 -4.67 -11.22
C PRO A 87 -5.47 -4.89 -10.23
N ALA A 88 -6.26 -5.94 -10.46
CA ALA A 88 -7.23 -6.39 -9.47
C ALA A 88 -6.47 -6.85 -8.23
N VAL A 89 -6.61 -6.10 -7.13
CA VAL A 89 -5.84 -6.29 -5.89
C VAL A 89 -5.88 -7.73 -5.40
N TYR A 90 -7.06 -8.35 -5.46
CA TYR A 90 -7.25 -9.72 -5.06
C TYR A 90 -6.41 -10.72 -5.87
N GLU A 91 -6.48 -10.63 -7.21
CA GLU A 91 -5.74 -11.50 -8.12
C GLU A 91 -4.24 -11.29 -7.98
N ALA A 92 -3.79 -10.03 -7.85
CA ALA A 92 -2.39 -9.68 -7.67
C ALA A 92 -1.82 -10.25 -6.38
N LEU A 93 -2.57 -10.18 -5.28
CA LEU A 93 -2.17 -10.79 -4.00
C LEU A 93 -2.14 -12.32 -4.10
N GLY A 94 -3.19 -12.93 -4.64
CA GLY A 94 -3.27 -14.39 -4.78
C GLY A 94 -2.20 -14.99 -5.69
N GLN A 95 -1.79 -14.25 -6.73
CA GLN A 95 -0.65 -14.64 -7.57
C GLN A 95 0.66 -14.60 -6.76
N ARG A 96 0.92 -13.51 -6.05
CA ARG A 96 2.14 -13.36 -5.25
C ARG A 96 2.25 -14.39 -4.13
N PHE A 97 1.13 -14.73 -3.50
CA PHE A 97 1.08 -15.80 -2.50
C PHE A 97 1.45 -17.15 -3.11
N ARG A 98 0.93 -17.48 -4.29
CA ARG A 98 1.29 -18.72 -5.00
C ARG A 98 2.76 -18.74 -5.38
N GLU A 99 3.28 -17.68 -5.98
CA GLU A 99 4.71 -17.56 -6.34
C GLU A 99 5.60 -17.76 -5.11
N SER A 100 5.29 -17.10 -3.99
CA SER A 100 6.04 -17.27 -2.74
C SER A 100 5.94 -18.68 -2.14
N TRP A 101 4.82 -19.36 -2.36
CA TRP A 101 4.60 -20.73 -1.86
C TRP A 101 5.35 -21.76 -2.72
N GLU A 102 5.30 -21.61 -4.04
CA GLU A 102 6.06 -22.41 -5.01
C GLU A 102 7.57 -22.27 -4.77
N GLU A 103 8.09 -21.04 -4.62
CA GLU A 103 9.49 -20.78 -4.30
C GLU A 103 9.91 -21.45 -2.98
N GLY A 104 9.04 -21.41 -1.98
CA GLY A 104 9.27 -22.10 -0.70
C GLY A 104 9.34 -23.62 -0.86
N MET A 105 8.46 -24.20 -1.69
CA MET A 105 8.46 -25.64 -1.96
C MET A 105 9.74 -26.06 -2.66
N GLU A 106 10.15 -25.32 -3.69
CA GLU A 106 11.42 -25.58 -4.39
C GLU A 106 12.63 -25.42 -3.46
N ALA A 107 12.58 -24.51 -2.50
CA ALA A 107 13.63 -24.34 -1.49
C ALA A 107 13.65 -25.52 -0.50
N ALA A 108 12.48 -26.00 -0.06
CA ALA A 108 12.35 -27.19 0.78
C ALA A 108 12.84 -28.47 0.06
N ASP A 109 12.53 -28.63 -1.23
CA ASP A 109 12.99 -29.75 -2.07
C ASP A 109 14.52 -29.73 -2.25
N ARG A 110 15.15 -28.55 -2.24
CA ARG A 110 16.61 -28.38 -2.24
C ARG A 110 17.24 -28.56 -0.85
N GLY A 111 16.44 -28.76 0.19
CA GLY A 111 16.91 -28.83 1.58
C GLY A 111 17.34 -27.47 2.16
N GLU A 112 16.97 -26.37 1.53
CA GLU A 112 17.30 -24.99 1.89
C GLU A 112 16.04 -24.27 2.40
N GLY A 113 15.51 -24.65 3.56
CA GLY A 113 14.35 -23.95 4.15
C GLY A 113 13.64 -24.75 5.25
N GLU A 114 12.85 -24.06 6.08
CA GLU A 114 11.82 -24.72 6.88
C GLU A 114 10.68 -25.13 5.93
N GLY A 115 10.11 -26.33 6.13
CA GLY A 115 9.04 -26.84 5.27
C GLY A 115 7.91 -25.83 5.17
N VAL A 116 7.52 -25.47 3.94
CA VAL A 116 6.41 -24.54 3.72
C VAL A 116 5.17 -25.14 4.37
N GLY A 117 4.43 -24.32 5.13
CA GLY A 117 3.12 -24.71 5.61
C GLY A 117 2.24 -25.23 4.46
N GLU A 118 1.28 -26.10 4.78
CA GLU A 118 0.36 -26.63 3.77
C GLU A 118 -0.19 -25.48 2.90
N GLU A 119 -0.55 -25.75 1.63
CA GLU A 119 -1.32 -24.83 0.77
C GLU A 119 -2.54 -24.25 1.55
N GLY A 120 -2.98 -25.01 2.56
CA GLY A 120 -3.30 -24.66 3.97
C GLY A 120 -3.37 -23.22 4.44
N GLU A 121 -2.26 -22.50 4.46
CA GLU A 121 -2.07 -21.26 5.23
C GLU A 121 -2.43 -19.97 4.47
N CYS A 122 -2.89 -20.08 3.21
CA CYS A 122 -3.52 -18.96 2.56
C CYS A 122 -4.73 -18.49 3.40
N PRO A 123 -4.80 -17.21 3.80
CA PRO A 123 -5.93 -16.67 4.54
C PRO A 123 -7.25 -17.02 3.85
N GLY A 124 -8.28 -17.43 4.61
CA GLY A 124 -9.52 -17.99 4.04
C GLY A 124 -10.19 -17.13 2.96
N TRP A 125 -10.01 -15.80 3.02
CA TRP A 125 -10.51 -14.87 2.00
C TRP A 125 -9.84 -15.04 0.62
N VAL A 126 -8.66 -15.67 0.54
CA VAL A 126 -7.93 -16.02 -0.70
C VAL A 126 -8.45 -17.32 -1.34
N ARG A 127 -9.16 -18.16 -0.58
CA ARG A 127 -9.67 -19.45 -1.08
C ARG A 127 -11.08 -19.37 -1.66
N GLU A 128 -11.93 -18.54 -1.10
CA GLU A 128 -13.39 -18.57 -1.35
C GLU A 128 -13.84 -17.90 -2.65
N SER A 129 -12.93 -17.51 -3.56
CA SER A 129 -13.29 -16.80 -4.79
C SER A 129 -13.03 -17.54 -6.10
N SER A 130 -12.64 -18.82 -6.07
CA SER A 130 -12.44 -19.65 -7.28
C SER A 130 -13.71 -20.39 -7.68
#